data_AF-A0A2V9KRE2-F1
#
_entry.id   AF-A0A2V9KRE2-F1
#
_cell.length_a   1.000
_cell.length_b   1.000
_cell.length_c   1.000
_cell.angle_alpha   90.00
_cell.angle_beta   90.00
_cell.angle_gamma   90.00
#
_symmetry.space_group_name_H-M   'P 1'
#
loop_
_entity.id
_entity.type
_entity.pdbx_description
1 polymer ?
#
loop_
_entity_poly.entity_id
_entity_poly.type
_entity_poly.pdbx_seq_one_letter_code
_entity_poly.pdbx_strand_id
1 'polypeptide(L)'
;NGNTAADTVSADPQFVNFSGDPTGDYHLQSASPAIDAGTSNAAPVRDYDGVARPQGNAWTIGAFEVVAPDQDDRDHGRRRSCSGERGGRCEHSPRGVGHSKHDDDDD
;
A
#
# COMPACT_ATOMS: atom_id res chain seq x y z
N ASN A 1 30.75 -9.68 -22.04
CA ASN A 1 29.97 -8.49 -21.67
C ASN A 1 28.49 -8.81 -21.87
N GLY A 2 27.76 -9.09 -20.79
CA GLY A 2 26.38 -9.56 -20.84
C GLY A 2 25.60 -9.00 -19.65
N ASN A 3 25.39 -7.69 -19.65
CA ASN A 3 24.55 -7.03 -18.65
C ASN A 3 23.10 -7.22 -19.10
N THR A 4 22.45 -8.30 -18.67
CA THR A 4 21.00 -8.44 -18.82
C THR A 4 20.36 -7.44 -17.89
N ALA A 5 19.60 -6.48 -18.42
CA ALA A 5 18.84 -5.54 -17.62
C ALA A 5 17.72 -6.31 -16.89
N ALA A 6 17.98 -6.68 -15.63
CA ALA A 6 16.99 -7.27 -14.74
C ALA A 6 16.09 -6.15 -14.18
N ASP A 7 14.83 -6.49 -13.93
CA ASP A 7 13.83 -5.60 -13.28
C ASP A 7 13.50 -4.31 -14.06
N THR A 8 13.72 -4.33 -15.37
CA THR A 8 13.32 -3.25 -16.28
C THR A 8 11.96 -3.54 -16.90
N VAL A 9 11.04 -2.58 -16.83
CA VAL A 9 9.83 -2.59 -17.64
C VAL A 9 10.17 -2.02 -19.02
N SER A 10 10.14 -2.87 -20.06
CA SER A 10 10.33 -2.46 -21.46
C SER A 10 9.00 -2.57 -22.21
N ALA A 11 8.11 -1.64 -21.92
CA ALA A 11 6.79 -1.53 -22.55
C ALA A 11 6.36 -0.07 -22.58
N ASP A 12 5.34 0.24 -23.40
CA ASP A 12 4.75 1.58 -23.45
C ASP A 12 4.17 1.94 -22.07
N PRO A 13 4.60 3.06 -21.44
CA PRO A 13 4.06 3.49 -20.16
C PRO A 13 2.58 3.89 -20.23
N GLN A 14 1.99 4.12 -21.41
CA GLN A 14 0.58 4.47 -21.56
C GLN A 14 0.16 5.71 -20.75
N PHE A 15 0.79 6.85 -21.03
CA PHE A 15 0.36 8.14 -20.46
C PHE A 15 -1.03 8.55 -20.97
N VAL A 16 -1.79 9.28 -20.16
CA VAL A 16 -3.11 9.82 -20.55
C VAL A 16 -2.96 10.80 -21.71
N ASN A 17 -1.99 11.73 -21.64
CA ASN A 17 -1.67 12.64 -22.73
C ASN A 17 -0.19 13.06 -22.70
N PHE A 18 0.65 12.42 -23.51
CA PHE A 18 2.05 12.80 -23.66
C PHE A 18 2.23 13.94 -24.67
N SER A 19 2.43 15.18 -24.21
CA SER A 19 2.74 16.34 -25.07
C SER A 19 4.24 16.58 -25.27
N GLY A 20 5.08 16.09 -24.34
CA GLY A 20 6.52 16.39 -24.31
C GLY A 20 6.86 17.74 -23.65
N ASP A 21 5.87 18.45 -23.13
CA ASP A 21 6.01 19.70 -22.39
C ASP A 21 5.18 19.66 -21.09
N PRO A 22 5.33 20.65 -20.18
CA PRO A 22 4.61 20.63 -18.89
C PRO A 22 3.07 20.71 -19.00
N THR A 23 2.50 20.86 -20.20
CA THR A 23 1.04 20.90 -20.41
C THR A 23 0.42 19.51 -20.63
N GLY A 24 1.26 18.47 -20.78
CA GLY A 24 0.82 17.09 -20.92
C GLY A 24 0.27 16.50 -19.62
N ASP A 25 -0.55 15.46 -19.77
CA ASP A 25 -1.01 14.62 -18.66
C ASP A 25 -0.18 13.32 -18.64
N TYR A 26 0.82 13.32 -17.74
CA TYR A 26 1.74 12.21 -17.55
C TYR A 26 1.27 11.19 -16.51
N HIS A 27 0.00 11.27 -16.10
CA HIS A 27 -0.63 10.16 -15.38
C HIS A 27 -0.68 8.93 -16.26
N LEU A 28 -0.62 7.76 -15.63
CA LEU A 28 -0.71 6.48 -16.31
C LEU A 28 -2.16 6.06 -16.48
N GLN A 29 -2.47 5.46 -17.63
CA GLN A 29 -3.73 4.76 -17.85
C GLN A 29 -3.80 3.49 -17.00
N SER A 30 -5.01 3.01 -16.69
CA SER A 30 -5.23 1.84 -15.81
C SER A 30 -4.62 0.53 -16.32
N ALA A 31 -4.31 0.42 -17.61
CA ALA A 31 -3.66 -0.76 -18.21
C ALA A 31 -2.13 -0.63 -18.28
N SER A 32 -1.55 0.45 -17.73
CA SER A 32 -0.13 0.73 -17.84
C SER A 32 0.72 -0.34 -17.16
N PRO A 33 1.76 -0.86 -17.84
CA PRO A 33 2.70 -1.82 -17.27
C PRO A 33 3.60 -1.20 -16.19
N ALA A 34 3.57 0.11 -16.01
CA ALA A 34 4.34 0.81 -14.98
C ALA A 34 3.64 0.84 -13.61
N ILE A 35 2.34 0.52 -13.54
CA ILE A 35 1.60 0.44 -12.27
C ILE A 35 2.13 -0.74 -11.45
N ASP A 36 2.40 -0.50 -10.15
CA ASP A 36 2.89 -1.51 -9.20
C ASP A 36 4.17 -2.27 -9.66
N ALA A 37 4.96 -1.71 -10.59
CA ALA A 37 6.15 -2.36 -11.13
C ALA A 37 7.48 -1.78 -10.57
N GLY A 38 7.39 -0.74 -9.76
CA GLY A 38 8.53 -0.01 -9.19
C GLY A 38 8.98 -0.56 -7.84
N THR A 39 10.16 -0.11 -7.41
CA THR A 39 10.75 -0.49 -6.13
C THR A 39 10.79 0.69 -5.16
N SER A 40 10.97 0.42 -3.88
CA SER A 40 11.18 1.44 -2.86
C SER A 40 12.54 2.15 -2.97
N ASN A 41 13.43 1.64 -3.80
CA ASN A 41 14.81 2.09 -3.84
C ASN A 41 14.90 3.51 -4.42
N ALA A 42 15.34 4.46 -3.59
CA ALA A 42 15.39 5.89 -3.91
C ALA A 42 14.04 6.49 -4.38
N ALA A 43 12.92 5.83 -4.07
CA ALA A 43 11.60 6.38 -4.36
C ALA A 43 11.30 7.53 -3.39
N PRO A 44 10.89 8.72 -3.89
CA PRO A 44 10.43 9.81 -3.05
C PRO A 44 9.21 9.40 -2.21
N VAL A 45 9.04 10.03 -1.05
CA VAL A 45 7.90 9.76 -0.14
C VAL A 45 6.57 10.20 -0.77
N ARG A 46 6.61 11.21 -1.64
CA ARG A 46 5.45 11.74 -2.36
C ARG A 46 5.73 11.83 -3.85
N ASP A 47 4.70 11.65 -4.66
CA ASP A 47 4.74 11.86 -6.10
C ASP A 47 4.60 13.35 -6.46
N TYR A 48 4.48 13.66 -7.76
CA TYR A 48 4.35 15.03 -8.26
C TYR A 48 3.08 15.75 -7.78
N ASP A 49 1.98 15.02 -7.58
CA ASP A 49 0.70 15.55 -7.09
C ASP A 49 0.60 15.55 -5.56
N GLY A 50 1.66 15.12 -4.87
CA GLY A 50 1.72 15.04 -3.43
C GLY A 50 1.07 13.79 -2.85
N VAL A 51 0.73 12.79 -3.65
CA VAL A 51 0.24 11.47 -3.22
C VAL A 51 1.36 10.72 -2.52
N ALA A 52 1.08 10.13 -1.36
CA ALA A 52 2.06 9.35 -0.61
C ALA A 52 2.35 8.02 -1.32
N ARG A 53 3.61 7.58 -1.35
CA ARG A 53 4.02 6.36 -2.06
C ARG A 53 4.40 5.24 -1.08
N PRO A 54 4.02 3.97 -1.32
CA PRO A 54 3.16 3.47 -2.41
C PRO A 54 1.67 3.54 -2.02
N GLN A 55 0.77 3.61 -3.02
CA GLN A 55 -0.68 3.46 -2.80
C GLN A 55 -1.21 2.06 -3.16
N GLY A 56 -0.41 1.25 -3.86
CA GLY A 56 -0.76 -0.11 -4.27
C GLY A 56 0.09 -1.19 -3.59
N ASN A 57 0.28 -2.30 -4.30
CA ASN A 57 1.14 -3.38 -3.83
C ASN A 57 2.63 -2.99 -3.92
N ALA A 58 2.98 -2.05 -4.81
CA ALA A 58 4.32 -1.53 -4.99
C ALA A 58 4.29 -0.08 -5.48
N TRP A 59 5.47 0.51 -5.72
CA TRP A 59 5.58 1.87 -6.26
C TRP A 59 5.23 1.85 -7.75
N THR A 60 4.52 2.86 -8.23
CA THR A 60 4.31 3.03 -9.68
C THR A 60 5.60 3.55 -10.34
N ILE A 61 6.01 3.05 -11.51
CA ILE A 61 7.19 3.62 -12.18
C ILE A 61 6.81 4.98 -12.78
N GLY A 62 7.50 6.05 -12.35
CA GLY A 62 7.30 7.39 -12.89
C GLY A 62 7.13 8.47 -11.81
N ALA A 63 6.69 9.64 -12.26
CA ALA A 63 6.49 10.84 -11.44
C ALA A 63 5.12 10.87 -10.71
N PHE A 64 4.16 10.06 -11.15
CA PHE A 64 2.80 10.00 -10.62
C PHE A 64 2.52 8.59 -10.06
N GLU A 65 1.92 8.53 -8.89
CA GLU A 65 1.49 7.31 -8.24
C GLU A 65 0.02 7.03 -8.56
N VAL A 66 -0.28 5.85 -9.08
CA VAL A 66 -1.68 5.45 -9.27
C VAL A 66 -2.25 5.05 -7.92
N VAL A 67 -3.28 5.78 -7.47
CA VAL A 67 -4.09 5.36 -6.33
C VAL A 67 -4.93 4.18 -6.80
N ALA A 68 -4.46 2.96 -6.53
CA ALA A 68 -5.31 1.80 -6.66
C ALA A 68 -6.54 2.00 -5.75
N PRO A 69 -7.75 1.51 -6.13
CA PRO A 69 -8.82 1.39 -5.17
C PRO A 69 -8.28 0.55 -4.01
N ASP A 70 -8.04 1.27 -2.92
CA ASP A 70 -7.83 0.83 -1.57
C ASP A 70 -7.70 -0.69 -1.39
N GLN A 71 -6.46 -1.10 -1.15
CA GLN A 71 -6.14 -2.42 -0.60
C GLN A 71 -6.73 -2.66 0.81
N ASP A 72 -7.53 -1.73 1.31
CA ASP A 72 -8.37 -1.91 2.48
C ASP A 72 -9.52 -2.91 2.21
N ASP A 73 -9.98 -3.11 0.98
CA ASP A 73 -11.06 -4.08 0.72
C ASP A 73 -10.61 -5.55 0.63
N ARG A 74 -9.30 -5.84 0.75
CA ARG A 74 -8.84 -7.23 1.00
C ARG A 74 -9.02 -7.66 2.47
N ASP A 75 -9.52 -6.79 3.36
CA ASP A 75 -9.96 -7.18 4.71
C ASP A 75 -11.34 -6.63 5.15
N HIS A 76 -11.98 -5.68 4.43
CA HIS A 76 -13.34 -5.24 4.79
C HIS A 76 -14.47 -6.22 4.40
N GLY A 77 -14.12 -7.36 3.80
CA GLY A 77 -14.98 -8.54 3.69
C GLY A 77 -15.00 -9.44 4.93
N ARG A 78 -14.10 -9.27 5.90
CA ARG A 78 -14.15 -10.04 7.15
C ARG A 78 -15.00 -9.33 8.19
N ARG A 79 -16.30 -9.23 7.89
CA ARG A 79 -17.31 -9.13 8.95
C ARG A 79 -17.08 -10.31 9.88
N ARG A 80 -16.64 -10.00 11.10
CA ARG A 80 -16.81 -10.86 12.27
C ARG A 80 -18.21 -11.47 12.24
N SER A 81 -18.30 -12.75 11.92
CA SER A 81 -19.38 -13.60 12.39
C SER A 81 -18.74 -14.83 13.03
N CYS A 82 -18.29 -14.63 14.27
CA CYS A 82 -18.36 -15.72 15.23
C CYS A 82 -19.86 -16.01 15.42
N SER A 83 -20.38 -16.99 14.71
CA SER A 83 -21.74 -17.51 14.93
C SER A 83 -21.68 -19.02 15.00
N GLY A 84 -21.53 -19.52 16.24
CA GLY A 84 -21.34 -20.93 16.62
C GLY A 84 -19.86 -21.32 16.54
N GLU A 85 -19.18 -21.83 17.55
CA GLU A 85 -19.64 -22.68 18.65
C GLU A 85 -18.80 -22.41 19.91
N ARG A 86 -19.50 -22.40 21.05
CA ARG A 86 -19.03 -22.71 22.42
C ARG A 86 -17.57 -22.37 22.77
N GLY A 87 -17.40 -21.27 23.51
CA GLY A 87 -16.32 -21.14 24.50
C GLY A 87 -14.92 -20.95 23.94
N GLY A 88 -14.53 -19.71 23.67
CA GLY A 88 -13.14 -19.35 23.40
C GLY A 88 -12.99 -17.84 23.46
N ARG A 89 -12.56 -17.32 24.61
CA ARG A 89 -12.25 -15.91 24.81
C ARG A 89 -11.08 -15.56 23.89
N CYS A 90 -11.29 -14.72 22.88
CA CYS A 90 -10.20 -14.15 22.10
C CYS A 90 -9.53 -13.07 22.96
N GLU A 91 -8.58 -13.48 23.81
CA GLU A 91 -7.73 -12.54 24.54
C GLU A 91 -6.82 -11.82 23.54
N HIS A 92 -7.18 -10.57 23.24
CA HIS A 92 -6.25 -9.60 22.71
C HIS A 92 -5.26 -9.32 23.85
N SER A 93 -4.08 -9.92 23.79
CA SER A 93 -3.03 -9.71 24.79
C SER A 93 -2.15 -8.54 24.36
N PRO A 94 -2.36 -7.30 24.83
CA PRO A 94 -1.38 -6.25 24.63
C PRO A 94 -0.17 -6.54 25.51
N ARG A 95 1.01 -6.57 24.88
CA ARG A 95 2.28 -6.57 25.59
C ARG A 95 2.40 -5.28 26.41
N GLY A 96 2.48 -5.44 27.72
CA GLY A 96 3.26 -4.61 28.64
C GLY A 96 2.80 -3.17 28.88
N VAL A 97 2.09 -2.96 30.00
CA VAL A 97 2.33 -1.82 30.88
C VAL A 97 2.23 -2.34 32.31
N GLY A 98 3.34 -2.30 33.05
CA GLY A 98 3.31 -2.53 34.49
C GLY A 98 2.69 -1.34 35.19
N HIS A 99 1.72 -1.58 36.06
CA HIS A 99 1.48 -0.74 37.22
C HIS A 99 0.75 -1.55 38.31
N SER A 100 1.46 -1.70 39.44
CA SER A 100 1.00 -1.75 40.83
C SER A 100 -0.32 -2.44 41.16
N LYS A 101 -0.17 -3.52 41.94
CA LYS A 101 -1.08 -3.99 42.99
C LYS A 101 -1.95 -2.86 43.57
N HIS A 102 -3.26 -3.10 43.61
CA HIS A 102 -4.08 -2.72 44.75
C HIS A 102 -4.45 -4.03 45.43
N ASP A 103 -3.61 -4.42 46.40
CA ASP A 103 -4.11 -4.99 47.63
C ASP A 103 -5.04 -3.93 48.23
N ASP A 104 -6.29 -4.26 48.56
CA ASP A 104 -7.06 -3.70 49.70
C ASP A 104 -8.44 -4.39 49.75
N ASP A 105 -8.76 -4.82 50.96
CA ASP A 105 -9.94 -5.52 51.46
C ASP A 105 -11.26 -4.75 51.24
N ASP A 106 -12.40 -5.46 51.11
CA ASP A 106 -13.71 -5.02 51.66
C ASP A 106 -14.79 -6.14 51.49
N ASP A 107 -15.13 -6.75 52.63
CA ASP A 107 -16.33 -7.52 53.08
C ASP A 107 -17.08 -8.53 52.17
#